data_AF-A0A7V4IHA8-F1
#
_entry.id   AF-A0A7V4IHA8-F1
#
_cell.length_a   1.000
_cell.length_b   1.000
_cell.length_c   1.000
_cell.angle_alpha   90.00
_cell.angle_beta   90.00
_cell.angle_gamma   90.00
#
_symmetry.space_group_name_H-M   'P 1'
#
loop_
_entity.id
_entity.type
_entity.pdbx_description
1 polymer ?
#
loop_
_entity_poly.entity_id
_entity_poly.type
_entity_poly.pdbx_seq_one_letter_code
_entity_poly.pdbx_strand_id
1 'polypeptide(L)'
;MSAPDRIAAPRTAIILAAGGVPAALRPFVGRTCAALLPVNGRPIIHWSLQYLREQGIRRVIVGLRDTETRLPRFLKQTFGSQLELEFAPVSEDRGPGFTLLQCLRRLAPGEPGLVVLGDTLFQFPDAVRGDFARSFVLTHPVREANRWCLASVGADHRVTALADKPEANPGEWPALIGVYFLRDPGPARESLEHELAAGAKSLQLRHALEPYIRAGQLDGFTAANWFDCGNPDLLTSSRRRLLQARSFNSMQIDELRGTLTKRSRHRAKFLHEINYYRQLPADVATFFPRLVDFSLAPDDTFLTLEYYGYGTLSEVWVFEEYESRHWELVFDTLARILDCFGRYTVELAPTATFSFYWTKTLARLEAFGGQGADFQSLIHAREIRLNGASLRGWPVIAAELEQRVRALSARTTGQLIHGDLCFPNILFDPLSRLFKFIDPRGSFGEAGIFGDPRYDVAKLLHSIDGGYDFLIHDLFEVRRAGADLTLQQFFPENRADVLRAFEAVFRDRFDLDEVRLLEGLLFLSMCALHEDNPQRQTAMFATGLRLVNEGLVKPVKS
;
A
#
# COMPACT_ATOMS: atom_id res chain seq x y z
N MET A 1 22.42 15.01 -43.11
CA MET A 1 22.06 15.93 -42.01
C MET A 1 21.56 15.09 -40.87
N SER A 2 22.34 15.01 -39.80
CA SER A 2 22.04 14.27 -38.58
C SER A 2 20.77 14.79 -37.94
N ALA A 3 19.83 13.91 -37.63
CA ALA A 3 18.71 14.24 -36.77
C ALA A 3 19.25 14.71 -35.42
N PRO A 4 18.76 15.82 -34.84
CA PRO A 4 19.18 16.24 -33.51
C PRO A 4 18.81 15.16 -32.49
N ASP A 5 19.74 14.86 -31.59
CA ASP A 5 19.62 13.87 -30.52
C ASP A 5 18.30 14.06 -29.74
N ARG A 6 17.43 13.06 -29.79
CA ARG A 6 16.28 12.95 -28.88
C ARG A 6 16.83 12.73 -27.47
N ILE A 7 16.81 13.75 -26.62
CA ILE A 7 17.05 13.54 -25.19
C ILE A 7 15.81 12.85 -24.61
N ALA A 8 15.93 11.53 -24.37
CA ALA A 8 15.00 10.76 -23.55
C ALA A 8 14.86 11.42 -22.16
N ALA A 9 13.70 11.25 -21.50
CA ALA A 9 13.38 11.79 -20.18
C ALA A 9 14.58 11.83 -19.20
N PRO A 10 14.64 12.80 -18.27
CA PRO A 10 15.74 12.89 -17.32
C PRO A 10 16.00 11.54 -16.66
N ARG A 11 17.26 11.18 -16.49
CA ARG A 11 17.62 9.93 -15.80
C ARG A 11 17.51 10.06 -14.28
N THR A 12 17.55 11.29 -13.76
CA THR A 12 17.67 11.57 -12.33
C THR A 12 16.47 12.37 -11.81
N ALA A 13 15.79 11.84 -10.79
CA ALA A 13 14.80 12.55 -10.00
C ALA A 13 15.38 12.98 -8.65
N ILE A 14 14.89 14.10 -8.12
CA ILE A 14 15.14 14.58 -6.77
C ILE A 14 13.81 14.58 -6.02
N ILE A 15 13.72 13.86 -4.92
CA ILE A 15 12.53 13.83 -4.06
C ILE A 15 12.81 14.64 -2.79
N LEU A 16 11.99 15.66 -2.52
CA LEU A 16 12.09 16.48 -1.32
C LEU A 16 11.17 15.93 -0.22
N ALA A 17 11.72 15.10 0.68
CA ALA A 17 10.99 14.40 1.74
C ALA A 17 11.37 14.84 3.17
N ALA A 18 12.19 15.89 3.32
CA ALA A 18 12.62 16.39 4.62
C ALA A 18 11.56 17.26 5.34
N GLY A 19 10.44 17.58 4.67
CA GLY A 19 9.36 18.39 5.22
C GLY A 19 8.71 17.78 6.45
N GLY A 20 8.31 18.64 7.40
CA GLY A 20 7.53 18.23 8.57
C GLY A 20 6.15 17.72 8.19
N VAL A 21 5.65 16.71 8.90
CA VAL A 21 4.25 16.29 8.78
C VAL A 21 3.36 17.30 9.51
N PRO A 22 2.33 17.85 8.84
CA PRO A 22 1.36 18.74 9.48
C PRO A 22 0.77 18.11 10.74
N ALA A 23 0.53 18.91 11.79
CA ALA A 23 0.06 18.40 13.08
C ALA A 23 -1.20 17.52 12.96
N ALA A 24 -2.13 17.88 12.06
CA ALA A 24 -3.34 17.13 11.77
C ALA A 24 -3.09 15.75 11.15
N LEU A 25 -1.94 15.54 10.50
CA LEU A 25 -1.56 14.28 9.86
C LEU A 25 -0.64 13.41 10.72
N ARG A 26 -0.06 13.96 11.80
CA ARG A 26 0.81 13.21 12.72
C ARG A 26 0.18 11.95 13.31
N PRO A 27 -1.14 11.89 13.63
CA PRO A 27 -1.74 10.65 14.10
C PRO A 27 -1.65 9.48 13.10
N PHE A 28 -1.49 9.74 11.80
CA PHE A 28 -1.49 8.72 10.74
C PHE A 28 -0.09 8.30 10.26
N VAL A 29 0.96 9.00 10.67
CA VAL A 29 2.36 8.67 10.27
C VAL A 29 3.34 8.84 11.42
N GLY A 30 2.86 9.10 12.64
CA GLY A 30 3.72 9.30 13.80
C GLY A 30 4.80 10.37 13.58
N ARG A 31 6.06 9.98 13.77
CA ARG A 31 7.23 10.88 13.69
C ARG A 31 7.94 10.88 12.31
N THR A 32 7.41 10.16 11.31
CA THR A 32 8.07 10.04 10.00
C THR A 32 7.77 11.23 9.06
N CYS A 33 7.98 11.06 7.75
CA CYS A 33 7.82 12.07 6.71
C CYS A 33 6.48 11.89 5.96
N ALA A 34 5.99 12.98 5.37
CA ALA A 34 4.75 12.96 4.60
C ALA A 34 4.81 11.99 3.43
N ALA A 35 5.99 11.72 2.87
CA ALA A 35 6.18 10.80 1.76
C ALA A 35 5.80 9.33 2.08
N LEU A 36 5.74 8.99 3.38
CA LEU A 36 5.26 7.69 3.85
C LEU A 36 3.75 7.64 4.17
N LEU A 37 3.01 8.73 3.99
CA LEU A 37 1.56 8.72 4.18
C LEU A 37 0.92 7.66 3.27
N PRO A 38 0.13 6.73 3.82
CA PRO A 38 -0.53 5.72 3.04
C PRO A 38 -1.68 6.33 2.24
N VAL A 39 -1.66 6.07 0.94
CA VAL A 39 -2.71 6.44 0.01
C VAL A 39 -3.06 5.21 -0.82
N ASN A 40 -4.26 4.67 -0.57
CA ASN A 40 -4.77 3.49 -1.25
C ASN A 40 -3.85 2.26 -1.10
N GLY A 41 -3.48 1.97 0.14
CA GLY A 41 -2.64 0.82 0.50
C GLY A 41 -1.16 0.98 0.17
N ARG A 42 -0.67 2.08 -0.41
CA ARG A 42 0.77 2.27 -0.64
C ARG A 42 1.20 3.68 -0.24
N PRO A 43 2.45 3.91 0.21
CA PRO A 43 2.95 5.24 0.49
C PRO A 43 2.92 6.13 -0.74
N ILE A 44 2.72 7.44 -0.58
CA ILE A 44 2.80 8.42 -1.68
C ILE A 44 4.06 8.18 -2.51
N ILE A 45 5.22 8.07 -1.86
CA ILE A 45 6.48 7.91 -2.58
C ILE A 45 6.56 6.62 -3.40
N HIS A 46 5.84 5.56 -3.01
CA HIS A 46 5.78 4.35 -3.81
C HIS A 46 5.15 4.65 -5.17
N TRP A 47 4.02 5.34 -5.18
CA TRP A 47 3.33 5.72 -6.41
C TRP A 47 4.18 6.66 -7.26
N SER A 48 4.81 7.66 -6.64
CA SER A 48 5.71 8.58 -7.34
C SER A 48 6.87 7.85 -8.01
N LEU A 49 7.58 6.98 -7.29
CA LEU A 49 8.73 6.27 -7.85
C LEU A 49 8.35 5.23 -8.89
N GLN A 50 7.22 4.54 -8.71
CA GLN A 50 6.69 3.64 -9.73
C GLN A 50 6.44 4.40 -11.04
N TYR A 51 5.70 5.51 -10.98
CA TYR A 51 5.41 6.33 -12.15
C TYR A 51 6.68 6.88 -12.79
N LEU A 52 7.59 7.46 -11.99
CA LEU A 52 8.86 8.01 -12.47
C LEU A 52 9.73 6.96 -13.17
N ARG A 53 9.81 5.74 -12.60
CA ARG A 53 10.51 4.60 -13.22
C ARG A 53 9.91 4.24 -14.57
N GLU A 54 8.57 4.21 -14.68
CA GLU A 54 7.86 3.98 -15.94
C GLU A 54 8.11 5.10 -16.97
N GLN A 55 8.36 6.34 -16.51
CA GLN A 55 8.79 7.45 -17.37
C GLN A 55 10.29 7.42 -17.74
N GLY A 56 11.04 6.42 -17.27
CA GLY A 56 12.45 6.22 -17.63
C GLY A 56 13.48 6.74 -16.62
N ILE A 57 13.05 7.25 -15.46
CA ILE A 57 13.96 7.62 -14.35
C ILE A 57 14.66 6.36 -13.85
N ARG A 58 15.97 6.47 -13.61
CA ARG A 58 16.82 5.36 -13.13
C ARG A 58 17.58 5.69 -11.85
N ARG A 59 17.85 6.97 -11.59
CA ARG A 59 18.52 7.45 -10.37
C ARG A 59 17.57 8.37 -9.60
N VAL A 60 17.55 8.24 -8.28
CA VAL A 60 16.71 9.05 -7.41
C VAL A 60 17.53 9.52 -6.22
N ILE A 61 17.64 10.83 -6.06
CA ILE A 61 18.22 11.49 -4.89
C ILE A 61 17.08 11.90 -3.97
N VAL A 62 17.08 11.42 -2.73
CA VAL A 62 16.03 11.73 -1.75
C VAL A 62 16.61 12.62 -0.67
N GLY A 63 16.07 13.83 -0.52
CA GLY A 63 16.38 14.71 0.59
C GLY A 63 15.48 14.41 1.78
N LEU A 64 16.04 14.01 2.91
CA LEU A 64 15.29 13.66 4.14
C LEU A 64 16.00 14.15 5.39
N ARG A 65 15.27 14.25 6.51
CA ARG A 65 15.89 14.55 7.81
C ARG A 65 16.89 13.46 8.19
N ASP A 66 18.01 13.82 8.80
CA ASP A 66 19.01 12.86 9.29
C ASP A 66 18.46 11.84 10.30
N THR A 67 17.45 12.24 11.07
CA THR A 67 16.68 11.41 12.01
C THR A 67 15.70 10.44 11.35
N GLU A 68 15.44 10.57 10.03
CA GLU A 68 14.50 9.73 9.31
C GLU A 68 15.17 8.45 8.80
N THR A 69 14.90 7.32 9.46
CA THR A 69 15.49 6.01 9.12
C THR A 69 14.55 5.08 8.35
N ARG A 70 13.23 5.33 8.40
CA ARG A 70 12.19 4.47 7.82
C ARG A 70 12.14 4.63 6.32
N LEU A 71 12.14 5.88 5.83
CA LEU A 71 12.03 6.14 4.40
C LEU A 71 13.20 5.51 3.61
N PRO A 72 14.48 5.67 4.00
CA PRO A 72 15.58 5.03 3.29
C PRO A 72 15.49 3.51 3.29
N ARG A 73 15.07 2.92 4.41
CA ARG A 73 14.85 1.47 4.53
C ARG A 73 13.77 1.01 3.56
N PHE A 74 12.59 1.61 3.63
CA PHE A 74 11.46 1.33 2.74
C PHE A 74 11.84 1.43 1.26
N LEU A 75 12.53 2.52 0.86
CA LEU A 75 12.93 2.73 -0.53
C LEU A 75 13.97 1.71 -1.01
N LYS A 76 15.00 1.43 -0.20
CA LYS A 76 16.00 0.39 -0.54
C LYS A 76 15.34 -0.97 -0.72
N GLN A 77 14.38 -1.30 0.14
CA GLN A 77 13.66 -2.57 0.11
C GLN A 77 12.73 -2.69 -1.10
N THR A 78 12.01 -1.62 -1.44
CA THR A 78 10.98 -1.66 -2.49
C THR A 78 11.55 -1.42 -3.89
N PHE A 79 12.53 -0.51 -4.00
CA PHE A 79 13.05 -0.02 -5.28
C PHE A 79 14.56 -0.20 -5.46
N GLY A 80 15.30 -0.69 -4.45
CA GLY A 80 16.76 -0.76 -4.51
C GLY A 80 17.32 -1.68 -5.60
N SER A 81 16.54 -2.66 -6.06
CA SER A 81 16.89 -3.51 -7.22
C SER A 81 16.56 -2.88 -8.58
N GLN A 82 15.84 -1.76 -8.59
CA GLN A 82 15.21 -1.18 -9.78
C GLN A 82 15.67 0.26 -10.07
N LEU A 83 16.10 0.97 -9.03
CA LEU A 83 16.54 2.36 -9.06
C LEU A 83 17.86 2.50 -8.30
N GLU A 84 18.74 3.36 -8.81
CA GLU A 84 19.90 3.84 -8.07
C GLU A 84 19.42 4.89 -7.05
N LEU A 85 19.47 4.54 -5.77
CA LEU A 85 18.97 5.38 -4.68
C LEU A 85 20.11 6.06 -3.94
N GLU A 86 20.06 7.38 -3.87
CA GLU A 86 20.96 8.22 -3.07
C GLU A 86 20.17 9.02 -2.04
N PHE A 87 20.76 9.20 -0.85
CA PHE A 87 20.13 9.90 0.26
C PHE A 87 20.94 11.13 0.64
N ALA A 88 20.30 12.30 0.58
CA ALA A 88 20.86 13.59 0.99
C ALA A 88 20.30 13.94 2.38
N PRO A 89 21.10 13.78 3.47
CA PRO A 89 20.64 14.10 4.81
C PRO A 89 20.48 15.61 4.99
N VAL A 90 19.44 16.00 5.71
CA VAL A 90 19.10 17.38 6.06
C VAL A 90 19.06 17.48 7.58
N SER A 91 20.06 18.13 8.17
CA SER A 91 20.23 18.22 9.63
C SER A 91 19.33 19.25 10.30
N GLU A 92 18.77 20.19 9.54
CA GLU A 92 17.95 21.29 10.07
C GLU A 92 16.78 21.62 9.13
N ASP A 93 15.61 21.93 9.71
CA ASP A 93 14.46 22.39 8.93
C ASP A 93 14.62 23.88 8.62
N ARG A 94 15.16 24.16 7.43
CA ARG A 94 15.29 25.51 6.86
C ARG A 94 14.47 25.67 5.61
N GLY A 95 13.37 24.94 5.50
CA GLY A 95 12.46 25.01 4.36
C GLY A 95 12.90 24.19 3.14
N PRO A 96 11.99 24.02 2.16
CA PRO A 96 12.16 23.09 1.05
C PRO A 96 13.29 23.47 0.09
N GLY A 97 13.63 24.76 -0.01
CA GLY A 97 14.78 25.22 -0.79
C GLY A 97 16.11 24.72 -0.22
N PHE A 98 16.21 24.57 1.11
CA PHE A 98 17.41 24.01 1.75
C PHE A 98 17.54 22.51 1.47
N THR A 99 16.44 21.76 1.55
CA THR A 99 16.40 20.36 1.12
C THR A 99 16.83 20.20 -0.33
N LEU A 100 16.31 21.06 -1.22
CA LEU A 100 16.71 21.07 -2.63
C LEU A 100 18.21 21.34 -2.77
N LEU A 101 18.76 22.32 -2.06
CA LEU A 101 20.20 22.61 -2.10
C LEU A 101 21.06 21.41 -1.72
N GLN A 102 20.69 20.67 -0.65
CA GLN A 102 21.41 19.45 -0.26
C GLN A 102 21.37 18.38 -1.35
N CYS A 103 20.25 18.26 -2.07
CA CYS A 103 20.12 17.32 -3.19
C CYS A 103 20.90 17.78 -4.43
N LEU A 104 20.86 19.07 -4.77
CA LEU A 104 21.59 19.63 -5.91
C LEU A 104 23.10 19.44 -5.79
N ARG A 105 23.64 19.44 -4.57
CA ARG A 105 25.06 19.15 -4.29
C ARG A 105 25.47 17.71 -4.63
N ARG A 106 24.52 16.80 -4.84
CA ARG A 106 24.76 15.40 -5.24
C ARG A 106 24.67 15.17 -6.75
N LEU A 107 24.22 16.17 -7.51
CA LEU A 107 24.21 16.10 -8.96
C LEU A 107 25.62 16.33 -9.51
N ALA A 108 25.96 15.62 -10.59
CA ALA A 108 27.15 15.93 -11.35
C ALA A 108 26.98 17.31 -12.05
N PRO A 109 28.07 18.04 -12.30
CA PRO A 109 28.00 19.30 -13.04
C PRO A 109 27.27 19.14 -14.38
N GLY A 110 26.25 19.96 -14.62
CA GLY A 110 25.44 19.93 -15.86
C GLY A 110 24.44 18.77 -15.95
N GLU A 111 24.32 17.91 -14.93
CA GLU A 111 23.30 16.86 -14.88
C GLU A 111 21.90 17.48 -14.66
N PRO A 112 20.93 17.26 -15.57
CA PRO A 112 19.56 17.73 -15.38
C PRO A 112 18.86 17.00 -14.21
N GLY A 113 17.97 17.70 -13.51
CA GLY A 113 17.24 17.14 -12.37
C GLY A 113 15.74 17.39 -12.44
N LEU A 114 14.94 16.34 -12.24
CA LEU A 114 13.50 16.46 -12.02
C LEU A 114 13.20 16.49 -10.52
N VAL A 115 12.85 17.65 -9.99
CA VAL A 115 12.49 17.86 -8.58
C VAL A 115 11.01 17.56 -8.38
N VAL A 116 10.69 16.76 -7.37
CA VAL A 116 9.33 16.40 -6.96
C VAL A 116 9.21 16.50 -5.43
N LEU A 117 8.15 17.14 -4.93
CA LEU A 117 7.84 17.12 -3.50
C LEU A 117 7.40 15.73 -3.03
N GLY A 118 7.84 15.31 -1.84
CA GLY A 118 7.60 13.96 -1.32
C GLY A 118 6.13 13.62 -1.05
N ASP A 119 5.26 14.63 -0.94
CA ASP A 119 3.82 14.53 -0.70
C ASP A 119 2.95 14.72 -1.95
N THR A 120 3.58 14.82 -3.13
CA THR A 120 2.91 15.13 -4.40
C THR A 120 2.84 13.90 -5.32
N LEU A 121 1.64 13.60 -5.83
CA LEU A 121 1.44 12.72 -6.98
C LEU A 121 1.01 13.53 -8.19
N PHE A 122 1.50 13.16 -9.36
CA PHE A 122 1.23 13.89 -10.59
C PHE A 122 1.31 12.98 -11.81
N GLN A 123 0.80 13.48 -12.93
CA GLN A 123 1.07 12.93 -14.26
C GLN A 123 1.51 14.05 -15.20
N PHE A 124 2.57 13.80 -15.97
CA PHE A 124 3.01 14.71 -17.01
C PHE A 124 1.91 14.92 -18.05
N PRO A 125 1.69 16.16 -18.50
CA PRO A 125 0.86 16.44 -19.66
C PRO A 125 1.55 15.92 -20.93
N ASP A 126 0.75 15.58 -21.95
CA ASP A 126 1.28 15.08 -23.23
C ASP A 126 2.23 16.09 -23.89
N ALA A 127 2.00 17.39 -23.67
CA ALA A 127 2.85 18.48 -24.18
C ALA A 127 4.31 18.42 -23.70
N VAL A 128 4.60 17.73 -22.60
CA VAL A 128 5.95 17.63 -22.00
C VAL A 128 6.53 16.22 -22.16
N ARG A 129 5.72 15.24 -22.59
CA ARG A 129 6.18 13.85 -22.77
C ARG A 129 7.18 13.77 -23.92
N GLY A 130 8.46 13.66 -23.57
CA GLY A 130 9.56 13.49 -24.52
C GLY A 130 10.21 14.79 -25.00
N ASP A 131 9.79 15.95 -24.48
CA ASP A 131 10.42 17.25 -24.75
C ASP A 131 10.93 17.89 -23.44
N PHE A 132 12.16 17.53 -23.07
CA PHE A 132 12.89 18.07 -21.92
C PHE A 132 13.97 19.07 -22.35
N ALA A 133 13.68 19.88 -23.38
CA ALA A 133 14.64 20.83 -23.94
C ALA A 133 14.92 22.03 -23.03
N ARG A 134 13.94 22.47 -22.23
CA ARG A 134 14.02 23.66 -21.36
C ARG A 134 13.61 23.33 -19.93
N SER A 135 14.02 24.16 -18.99
CA SER A 135 13.53 24.08 -17.61
C SER A 135 12.04 24.42 -17.57
N PHE A 136 11.26 23.65 -16.81
CA PHE A 136 9.83 23.89 -16.68
C PHE A 136 9.31 23.61 -15.27
N VAL A 137 8.13 24.15 -14.98
CA VAL A 137 7.35 23.85 -13.79
C VAL A 137 5.99 23.29 -14.18
N LEU A 138 5.45 22.38 -13.37
CA LEU A 138 4.06 21.97 -13.51
C LEU A 138 3.15 22.84 -12.64
N THR A 139 1.97 23.14 -13.19
CA THR A 139 0.96 23.97 -12.55
C THR A 139 -0.42 23.31 -12.53
N HIS A 140 -1.32 23.78 -11.67
CA HIS A 140 -2.71 23.38 -11.68
C HIS A 140 -3.62 24.53 -11.21
N PRO A 141 -4.82 24.74 -11.80
CA PRO A 141 -5.79 25.71 -11.29
C PRO A 141 -6.21 25.39 -9.85
N VAL A 142 -6.32 26.42 -9.01
CA VAL A 142 -6.72 26.28 -7.60
C VAL A 142 -7.78 27.32 -7.24
N ARG A 143 -8.66 26.98 -6.29
CA ARG A 143 -9.67 27.91 -5.77
C ARG A 143 -9.11 28.83 -4.68
N GLU A 144 -8.26 28.31 -3.81
CA GLU A 144 -7.70 29.02 -2.65
C GLU A 144 -6.25 29.46 -2.91
N ALA A 145 -6.03 30.72 -3.28
CA ALA A 145 -4.71 31.26 -3.64
C ALA A 145 -3.70 31.26 -2.48
N ASN A 146 -4.14 31.59 -1.28
CA ASN A 146 -3.29 31.82 -0.09
C ASN A 146 -2.57 30.57 0.44
N ARG A 147 -2.84 29.39 -0.13
CA ARG A 147 -2.19 28.13 0.23
C ARG A 147 -0.96 27.82 -0.61
N TRP A 148 -0.83 28.45 -1.78
CA TRP A 148 0.09 28.02 -2.83
C TRP A 148 0.99 29.15 -3.31
N CYS A 149 2.13 28.77 -3.88
CA CYS A 149 2.88 29.66 -4.74
C CYS A 149 2.25 29.63 -6.15
N LEU A 150 1.78 30.77 -6.63
CA LEU A 150 1.16 30.93 -7.94
C LEU A 150 2.18 31.40 -8.98
N ALA A 151 1.97 31.01 -10.24
CA ALA A 151 2.84 31.41 -11.34
C ALA A 151 2.06 32.12 -12.45
N SER A 152 2.55 33.28 -12.89
CA SER A 152 2.07 33.94 -14.10
C SER A 152 2.64 33.22 -15.32
N VAL A 153 1.78 32.56 -16.09
CA VAL A 153 2.16 31.81 -17.29
C VAL A 153 1.59 32.53 -18.52
N GLY A 154 2.48 33.00 -19.40
CA GLY A 154 2.12 33.63 -20.66
C GLY A 154 1.58 32.65 -21.70
N ALA A 155 1.01 33.19 -22.79
CA ALA A 155 0.46 32.38 -23.89
C ALA A 155 1.53 31.54 -24.64
N ASP A 156 2.79 31.92 -24.53
CA ASP A 156 3.97 31.21 -25.04
C ASP A 156 4.56 30.21 -24.03
N HIS A 157 3.81 29.88 -22.98
CA HIS A 157 4.19 29.06 -21.84
C HIS A 157 5.25 29.67 -20.92
N ARG A 158 5.71 30.91 -21.13
CA ARG A 158 6.74 31.50 -20.28
C ARG A 158 6.22 31.84 -18.89
N VAL A 159 6.97 31.44 -17.87
CA VAL A 159 6.74 31.91 -16.50
C VAL A 159 7.39 33.28 -16.34
N THR A 160 6.59 34.29 -16.00
CA THR A 160 7.05 35.69 -15.91
C THR A 160 7.15 36.22 -14.49
N ALA A 161 6.36 35.67 -13.57
CA ALA A 161 6.33 36.09 -12.17
C ALA A 161 5.81 34.97 -11.27
N LEU A 162 6.18 35.04 -9.99
CA LEU A 162 5.67 34.17 -8.93
C LEU A 162 5.03 35.02 -7.83
N ALA A 163 3.97 34.50 -7.23
CA ALA A 163 3.35 35.07 -6.03
C ALA A 163 3.24 33.97 -4.97
N ASP A 164 4.01 34.07 -3.89
CA ASP A 164 4.04 33.04 -2.84
C ASP A 164 2.95 33.31 -1.80
N LYS A 165 1.93 32.45 -1.76
CA LYS A 165 0.79 32.50 -0.83
C LYS A 165 0.13 33.89 -0.76
N PRO A 166 -0.27 34.48 -1.91
CA PRO A 166 -0.88 35.80 -1.90
C PRO A 166 -2.27 35.75 -1.26
N GLU A 167 -2.71 36.86 -0.66
CA GLU A 167 -4.04 36.96 -0.05
C GLU A 167 -5.18 36.73 -1.07
N ALA A 168 -4.97 37.20 -2.31
CA ALA A 168 -5.89 37.03 -3.43
C ALA A 168 -5.13 36.59 -4.68
N ASN A 169 -5.82 35.93 -5.61
CA ASN A 169 -5.22 35.50 -6.88
C ASN A 169 -5.03 36.74 -7.80
N PRO A 170 -3.79 37.12 -8.17
CA PRO A 170 -3.51 38.36 -8.91
C PRO A 170 -3.93 38.34 -10.39
N GLY A 171 -4.44 37.21 -10.91
CA GLY A 171 -4.88 37.10 -12.30
C GLY A 171 -5.26 35.69 -12.72
N GLU A 172 -5.96 34.95 -11.85
CA GLU A 172 -6.26 33.52 -12.04
C GLU A 172 -5.02 32.65 -12.30
N TRP A 173 -3.89 33.05 -11.72
CA TRP A 173 -2.63 32.33 -11.85
C TRP A 173 -2.78 30.91 -11.27
N PRO A 174 -2.33 29.87 -11.97
CA PRO A 174 -2.34 28.51 -11.45
C PRO A 174 -1.25 28.34 -10.38
N ALA A 175 -1.48 27.38 -9.47
CA ALA A 175 -0.52 27.03 -8.44
C ALA A 175 0.62 26.18 -9.00
N LEU A 176 1.85 26.41 -8.52
CA LEU A 176 2.96 25.48 -8.66
C LEU A 176 2.67 24.23 -7.82
N ILE A 177 2.71 23.05 -8.45
CA ILE A 177 2.31 21.80 -7.78
C ILE A 177 3.47 20.98 -7.21
N GLY A 178 4.66 21.57 -7.06
CA GLY A 178 5.80 20.85 -6.48
C GLY A 178 6.56 19.94 -7.45
N VAL A 179 6.44 20.16 -8.76
CA VAL A 179 7.19 19.43 -9.80
C VAL A 179 7.93 20.42 -10.68
N TYR A 180 9.25 20.30 -10.73
CA TYR A 180 10.13 21.23 -11.41
C TYR A 180 11.20 20.46 -12.17
N PHE A 181 11.33 20.68 -13.46
CA PHE A 181 12.44 20.16 -14.24
C PHE A 181 13.49 21.26 -14.44
N LEU A 182 14.71 20.99 -13.98
CA LEU A 182 15.86 21.86 -14.13
C LEU A 182 16.78 21.27 -15.20
N ARG A 183 16.77 21.87 -16.39
CA ARG A 183 17.64 21.44 -17.50
C ARG A 183 19.12 21.65 -17.16
N ASP A 184 19.42 22.80 -16.56
CA ASP A 184 20.70 23.13 -15.95
C ASP A 184 20.45 23.57 -14.50
N PRO A 185 20.79 22.78 -13.48
CA PRO A 185 20.56 23.14 -12.09
C PRO A 185 21.57 24.13 -11.48
N GLY A 186 22.60 24.55 -12.22
CA GLY A 186 23.64 25.46 -11.72
C GLY A 186 23.08 26.77 -11.14
N PRO A 187 22.26 27.53 -11.90
CA PRO A 187 21.65 28.78 -11.42
C PRO A 187 20.79 28.61 -10.16
N ALA A 188 20.02 27.51 -10.08
CA ALA A 188 19.25 27.18 -8.88
C ALA A 188 20.14 27.03 -7.64
N ARG A 189 21.25 26.28 -7.79
CA ARG A 189 22.20 26.02 -6.71
C ARG A 189 22.85 27.33 -6.23
N GLU A 190 23.37 28.13 -7.16
CA GLU A 190 24.03 29.40 -6.85
C GLU A 190 23.09 30.38 -6.13
N SER A 191 21.84 30.49 -6.60
CA SER A 191 20.84 31.36 -5.95
C SER A 191 20.51 30.90 -4.53
N LEU A 192 20.36 29.59 -4.30
CA LEU A 192 20.09 29.05 -2.97
C LEU A 192 21.29 29.22 -2.02
N GLU A 193 22.52 29.06 -2.53
CA GLU A 193 23.75 29.28 -1.75
C GLU A 193 23.94 30.76 -1.40
N HIS A 194 23.63 31.66 -2.32
CA HIS A 194 23.65 33.10 -2.06
C HIS A 194 22.67 33.49 -0.96
N GLU A 195 21.40 33.07 -1.05
CA GLU A 195 20.39 33.34 -0.01
C GLU A 195 20.79 32.75 1.36
N LEU A 196 21.39 31.56 1.35
CA LEU A 196 21.90 30.92 2.56
C LEU A 196 23.02 31.73 3.21
N ALA A 197 23.98 32.21 2.41
CA ALA A 197 25.11 33.01 2.85
C ALA A 197 24.67 34.41 3.31
N ALA A 198 23.61 34.96 2.72
CA ALA A 198 22.99 36.23 3.12
C ALA A 198 22.23 36.14 4.47
N GLY A 199 22.18 34.97 5.11
CA GLY A 199 21.57 34.78 6.42
C GLY A 199 20.09 34.46 6.39
N ALA A 200 19.53 34.01 5.26
CA ALA A 200 18.13 33.61 5.18
C ALA A 200 17.82 32.48 6.19
N LYS A 201 16.87 32.72 7.09
CA LYS A 201 16.45 31.72 8.08
C LYS A 201 15.77 30.51 7.43
N SER A 202 15.05 30.73 6.33
CA SER A 202 14.36 29.69 5.56
C SER A 202 14.55 29.93 4.06
N LEU A 203 14.91 28.87 3.34
CA LEU A 203 15.01 28.86 1.89
C LEU A 203 13.73 28.27 1.27
N GLN A 204 13.15 29.02 0.35
CA GLN A 204 11.95 28.63 -0.39
C GLN A 204 12.31 28.18 -1.81
N LEU A 205 11.47 27.35 -2.41
CA LEU A 205 11.70 26.85 -3.77
C LEU A 205 11.64 27.96 -4.83
N ARG A 206 10.88 29.04 -4.56
CA ARG A 206 10.85 30.23 -5.44
C ARG A 206 12.25 30.81 -5.68
N HIS A 207 13.11 30.81 -4.65
CA HIS A 207 14.48 31.33 -4.77
C HIS A 207 15.30 30.51 -5.78
N ALA A 208 15.00 29.22 -5.93
CA ALA A 208 15.65 28.36 -6.92
C ALA A 208 15.14 28.62 -8.34
N LEU A 209 13.92 29.16 -8.50
CA LEU A 209 13.28 29.40 -9.80
C LEU A 209 13.54 30.80 -10.36
N GLU A 210 13.75 31.79 -9.49
CA GLU A 210 13.98 33.20 -9.86
C GLU A 210 15.05 33.41 -10.95
N PRO A 211 16.23 32.75 -10.92
CA PRO A 211 17.23 32.92 -11.97
C PRO A 211 16.72 32.57 -13.36
N TYR A 212 15.92 31.51 -13.48
CA TYR A 212 15.36 31.06 -14.76
C TYR A 212 14.26 32.01 -15.25
N ILE A 213 13.47 32.58 -14.35
CA ILE A 213 12.45 33.58 -14.68
C ILE A 213 13.12 34.84 -15.21
N ARG A 214 14.15 35.36 -14.52
CA ARG A 214 14.91 36.55 -14.96
C ARG A 214 15.58 36.34 -16.32
N ALA A 215 16.01 35.10 -16.61
CA ALA A 215 16.61 34.73 -17.89
C ALA A 215 15.59 34.39 -19.00
N GLY A 216 14.27 34.36 -18.71
CA GLY A 216 13.26 33.92 -19.67
C GLY A 216 13.38 32.44 -20.05
N GLN A 217 13.95 31.61 -19.17
CA GLN A 217 14.30 30.20 -19.40
C GLN A 217 13.40 29.21 -18.66
N LEU A 218 12.29 29.68 -18.07
CA LEU A 218 11.34 28.83 -17.36
C LEU A 218 10.00 28.78 -18.10
N ASP A 219 9.56 27.57 -18.42
CA ASP A 219 8.24 27.31 -19.01
C ASP A 219 7.26 26.75 -17.94
N GLY A 220 5.96 26.95 -18.15
CA GLY A 220 4.89 26.51 -17.27
C GLY A 220 3.86 25.68 -18.01
N PHE A 221 3.60 24.46 -17.52
CA PHE A 221 2.63 23.54 -18.12
C PHE A 221 1.62 23.05 -17.08
N THR A 222 0.35 22.98 -17.45
CA THR A 222 -0.68 22.39 -16.58
C THR A 222 -0.51 20.87 -16.54
N ALA A 223 -0.46 20.29 -15.33
CA ALA A 223 -0.35 18.84 -15.17
C ALA A 223 -1.59 18.12 -15.68
N ALA A 224 -1.43 16.88 -16.19
CA ALA A 224 -2.57 16.06 -16.60
C ALA A 224 -3.43 15.63 -15.40
N ASN A 225 -2.77 15.28 -14.31
CA ASN A 225 -3.39 14.99 -13.01
C ASN A 225 -2.47 15.49 -11.89
N TRP A 226 -3.08 15.93 -10.79
CA TRP A 226 -2.38 16.32 -9.57
C TRP A 226 -3.18 15.89 -8.34
N PHE A 227 -2.47 15.31 -7.37
CA PHE A 227 -2.99 14.97 -6.06
C PHE A 227 -2.02 15.50 -5.01
N ASP A 228 -2.49 16.45 -4.21
CA ASP A 228 -1.82 16.84 -2.97
C ASP A 228 -2.27 15.90 -1.85
N CYS A 229 -1.30 15.23 -1.25
CA CYS A 229 -1.51 14.32 -0.14
C CYS A 229 -0.93 14.86 1.18
N GLY A 230 -0.33 16.05 1.17
CA GLY A 230 0.22 16.74 2.34
C GLY A 230 -0.83 17.50 3.16
N ASN A 231 -2.04 17.71 2.63
CA ASN A 231 -3.14 18.36 3.35
C ASN A 231 -4.26 17.36 3.72
N PRO A 232 -4.80 17.33 4.96
CA PRO A 232 -5.84 16.37 5.36
C PRO A 232 -7.06 16.30 4.45
N ASP A 233 -7.61 17.45 4.05
CA ASP A 233 -8.82 17.51 3.22
C ASP A 233 -8.55 16.95 1.82
N LEU A 234 -7.35 17.24 1.30
CA LEU A 234 -6.91 16.77 -0.01
C LEU A 234 -6.48 15.30 0.05
N LEU A 235 -5.88 14.83 1.14
CA LEU A 235 -5.52 13.42 1.36
C LEU A 235 -6.75 12.51 1.28
N THR A 236 -7.87 12.90 1.89
CA THR A 236 -9.13 12.14 1.74
C THR A 236 -9.57 12.12 0.28
N SER A 237 -9.56 13.26 -0.41
CA SER A 237 -9.93 13.32 -1.84
C SER A 237 -8.98 12.50 -2.74
N SER A 238 -7.69 12.47 -2.41
CA SER A 238 -6.64 11.72 -3.11
C SER A 238 -6.80 10.22 -2.90
N ARG A 239 -7.07 9.78 -1.66
CA ARG A 239 -7.45 8.38 -1.35
C ARG A 239 -8.68 7.96 -2.16
N ARG A 240 -9.72 8.79 -2.21
CA ARG A 240 -10.96 8.53 -2.97
C ARG A 240 -10.70 8.36 -4.48
N ARG A 241 -9.97 9.28 -5.10
CA ARG A 241 -9.69 9.24 -6.53
C ARG A 241 -8.78 8.08 -6.93
N LEU A 242 -7.81 7.72 -6.08
CA LEU A 242 -6.95 6.56 -6.32
C LEU A 242 -7.68 5.23 -6.11
N LEU A 243 -8.63 5.15 -5.17
CA LEU A 243 -9.51 3.98 -5.00
C LEU A 243 -10.33 3.69 -6.27
N GLN A 244 -10.82 4.74 -6.96
CA GLN A 244 -11.60 4.60 -8.20
C GLN A 244 -10.77 4.02 -9.37
N ALA A 245 -9.45 4.13 -9.34
CA ALA A 245 -8.58 3.78 -10.47
C ALA A 245 -8.17 2.29 -10.56
N ARG A 246 -8.39 1.48 -9.51
CA ARG A 246 -7.75 0.14 -9.38
C ARG A 246 -8.64 -1.08 -9.59
N SER A 247 -9.95 -0.98 -9.49
CA SER A 247 -10.75 -2.19 -9.41
C SER A 247 -11.13 -2.75 -10.78
N PHE A 248 -10.97 -4.07 -10.94
CA PHE A 248 -11.62 -4.88 -11.99
C PHE A 248 -13.17 -4.72 -12.00
N ASN A 249 -13.69 -4.10 -10.94
CA ASN A 249 -15.06 -3.72 -10.64
C ASN A 249 -15.20 -2.19 -10.74
N SER A 250 -16.31 -1.63 -11.21
CA SER A 250 -16.45 -0.16 -11.14
C SER A 250 -16.80 0.23 -9.71
N MET A 251 -15.97 1.09 -9.09
CA MET A 251 -16.29 1.72 -7.81
C MET A 251 -16.56 3.21 -8.02
N GLN A 252 -17.67 3.69 -7.47
CA GLN A 252 -18.07 5.09 -7.53
C GLN A 252 -18.34 5.59 -6.11
N ILE A 253 -17.80 6.77 -5.79
CA ILE A 253 -18.03 7.43 -4.50
C ILE A 253 -18.86 8.67 -4.75
N ASP A 254 -19.99 8.77 -4.06
CA ASP A 254 -20.82 9.98 -4.00
C ASP A 254 -20.42 10.76 -2.74
N GLU A 255 -19.70 11.86 -2.95
CA GLU A 255 -19.16 12.68 -1.85
C GLU A 255 -20.25 13.41 -1.07
N LEU A 256 -21.32 13.83 -1.75
CA LEU A 256 -22.42 14.56 -1.11
C LEU A 256 -23.21 13.62 -0.19
N ARG A 257 -23.45 12.39 -0.64
CA ARG A 257 -24.18 11.39 0.13
C ARG A 257 -23.31 10.60 1.09
N GLY A 258 -21.99 10.62 0.94
CA GLY A 258 -21.09 9.81 1.73
C GLY A 258 -21.28 8.31 1.49
N THR A 259 -21.51 7.91 0.23
CA THR A 259 -21.77 6.50 -0.14
C THR A 259 -20.78 5.99 -1.18
N LEU A 260 -20.46 4.70 -1.11
CA LEU A 260 -19.63 3.99 -2.06
C LEU A 260 -20.45 2.89 -2.75
N THR A 261 -20.49 2.91 -4.09
CA THR A 261 -21.16 1.88 -4.90
C THR A 261 -20.13 1.01 -5.60
N LYS A 262 -20.21 -0.30 -5.38
CA LYS A 262 -19.42 -1.34 -6.08
C LYS A 262 -20.29 -2.00 -7.15
N ARG A 263 -19.72 -2.27 -8.33
CA ARG A 263 -20.30 -3.18 -9.35
C ARG A 263 -19.26 -4.18 -9.80
N SER A 264 -19.63 -5.45 -9.88
CA SER A 264 -18.70 -6.53 -10.23
C SER A 264 -19.16 -7.34 -11.43
N ARG A 265 -18.22 -7.70 -12.31
CA ARG A 265 -18.46 -8.65 -13.40
C ARG A 265 -18.49 -10.10 -12.91
N HIS A 266 -17.95 -10.38 -11.72
CA HIS A 266 -17.97 -11.70 -11.09
C HIS A 266 -19.23 -11.88 -10.23
N ARG A 267 -20.38 -11.95 -10.89
CA ARG A 267 -21.72 -11.94 -10.28
C ARG A 267 -21.88 -12.92 -9.12
N ALA A 268 -21.48 -14.18 -9.28
CA ALA A 268 -21.70 -15.21 -8.26
C ALA A 268 -21.05 -14.86 -6.90
N LYS A 269 -19.77 -14.47 -6.89
CA LYS A 269 -19.07 -14.06 -5.67
C LYS A 269 -19.66 -12.78 -5.09
N PHE A 270 -20.06 -11.85 -5.96
CA PHE A 270 -20.59 -10.56 -5.52
C PHE A 270 -21.99 -10.68 -4.90
N LEU A 271 -22.81 -11.62 -5.38
CA LEU A 271 -24.09 -11.95 -4.73
C LEU A 271 -23.91 -12.49 -3.31
N HIS A 272 -22.83 -13.23 -3.04
CA HIS A 272 -22.52 -13.68 -1.69
C HIS A 272 -22.23 -12.51 -0.76
N GLU A 273 -21.45 -11.52 -1.20
CA GLU A 273 -21.17 -10.29 -0.43
C GLU A 273 -22.48 -9.51 -0.14
N ILE A 274 -23.32 -9.28 -1.14
CA ILE A 274 -24.61 -8.60 -0.95
C ILE A 274 -25.49 -9.35 0.05
N ASN A 275 -25.59 -10.67 -0.10
CA ASN A 275 -26.38 -11.50 0.80
C ASN A 275 -25.80 -11.57 2.21
N TYR A 276 -24.49 -11.43 2.38
CA TYR A 276 -23.85 -11.33 3.68
C TYR A 276 -24.34 -10.10 4.44
N TYR A 277 -24.26 -8.92 3.82
CA TYR A 277 -24.75 -7.67 4.44
C TYR A 277 -26.23 -7.74 4.81
N ARG A 278 -27.06 -8.38 3.98
CA ARG A 278 -28.50 -8.55 4.24
C ARG A 278 -28.82 -9.47 5.42
N GLN A 279 -27.92 -10.38 5.76
CA GLN A 279 -28.12 -11.38 6.81
C GLN A 279 -27.49 -10.99 8.15
N LEU A 280 -26.74 -9.88 8.21
CA LEU A 280 -26.06 -9.46 9.43
C LEU A 280 -27.06 -9.18 10.57
N PRO A 281 -26.88 -9.78 11.76
CA PRO A 281 -27.64 -9.43 12.95
C PRO A 281 -27.40 -7.97 13.36
N ALA A 282 -28.40 -7.33 13.96
CA ALA A 282 -28.38 -5.88 14.22
C ALA A 282 -27.22 -5.42 15.12
N ASP A 283 -26.86 -6.21 16.14
CA ASP A 283 -25.74 -5.89 17.05
C ASP A 283 -24.39 -6.02 16.34
N VAL A 284 -24.24 -7.02 15.46
CA VAL A 284 -23.03 -7.25 14.66
C VAL A 284 -22.91 -6.30 13.47
N ALA A 285 -24.02 -5.91 12.86
CA ALA A 285 -24.06 -5.01 11.69
C ALA A 285 -23.39 -3.66 11.97
N THR A 286 -23.31 -3.25 13.23
CA THR A 286 -22.61 -2.03 13.65
C THR A 286 -21.11 -2.04 13.36
N PHE A 287 -20.48 -3.21 13.24
CA PHE A 287 -19.07 -3.37 12.87
C PHE A 287 -18.82 -3.30 11.36
N PHE A 288 -19.85 -3.17 10.54
CA PHE A 288 -19.77 -3.09 9.09
C PHE A 288 -20.27 -1.73 8.58
N PRO A 289 -19.92 -1.32 7.36
CA PRO A 289 -20.61 -0.22 6.69
C PRO A 289 -22.09 -0.55 6.49
N ARG A 290 -22.95 0.45 6.66
CA ARG A 290 -24.40 0.27 6.47
C ARG A 290 -24.69 0.02 5.00
N LEU A 291 -25.51 -0.99 4.74
CA LEU A 291 -26.09 -1.23 3.43
C LEU A 291 -27.12 -0.15 3.12
N VAL A 292 -26.90 0.63 2.07
CA VAL A 292 -27.77 1.74 1.65
C VAL A 292 -28.70 1.29 0.53
N ASP A 293 -28.15 0.64 -0.49
CA ASP A 293 -28.90 0.17 -1.65
C ASP A 293 -28.18 -1.04 -2.28
N PHE A 294 -28.91 -1.85 -3.04
CA PHE A 294 -28.33 -2.95 -3.80
C PHE A 294 -29.27 -3.40 -4.92
N SER A 295 -28.69 -4.02 -5.94
CA SER A 295 -29.42 -4.71 -7.00
C SER A 295 -28.86 -6.11 -7.23
N LEU A 296 -29.75 -7.08 -7.38
CA LEU A 296 -29.43 -8.47 -7.76
C LEU A 296 -29.69 -8.74 -9.24
N ALA A 297 -30.14 -7.71 -9.98
CA ALA A 297 -30.48 -7.82 -11.39
C ALA A 297 -29.25 -8.25 -12.20
N PRO A 298 -29.37 -9.23 -13.12
CA PRO A 298 -28.24 -9.71 -13.91
C PRO A 298 -27.50 -8.61 -14.68
N ASP A 299 -28.24 -7.61 -15.17
CA ASP A 299 -27.71 -6.57 -16.06
C ASP A 299 -27.09 -5.38 -15.31
N ASP A 300 -27.41 -5.20 -14.02
CA ASP A 300 -26.83 -4.17 -13.15
C ASP A 300 -26.82 -4.66 -11.69
N THR A 301 -25.92 -5.60 -11.38
CA THR A 301 -25.71 -6.06 -10.01
C THR A 301 -24.78 -5.07 -9.30
N PHE A 302 -25.29 -4.40 -8.26
CA PHE A 302 -24.53 -3.40 -7.49
C PHE A 302 -24.78 -3.51 -5.98
N LEU A 303 -23.84 -2.96 -5.22
CA LEU A 303 -23.89 -2.83 -3.76
C LEU A 303 -23.49 -1.40 -3.39
N THR A 304 -24.35 -0.68 -2.69
CA THR A 304 -24.07 0.67 -2.17
C THR A 304 -23.99 0.64 -0.66
N LEU A 305 -22.84 1.05 -0.13
CA LEU A 305 -22.53 1.09 1.29
C LEU A 305 -22.26 2.53 1.74
N GLU A 306 -22.42 2.79 3.04
CA GLU A 306 -21.88 3.99 3.67
C GLU A 306 -20.35 4.04 3.51
N TYR A 307 -19.80 5.20 3.12
CA TYR A 307 -18.38 5.38 2.90
C TYR A 307 -17.67 5.83 4.18
N TYR A 308 -16.60 5.14 4.53
CA TYR A 308 -15.72 5.48 5.65
C TYR A 308 -14.33 5.84 5.10
N GLY A 309 -13.83 7.02 5.45
CA GLY A 309 -12.52 7.54 5.01
C GLY A 309 -11.32 7.06 5.84
N TYR A 310 -11.51 6.04 6.69
CA TYR A 310 -10.47 5.50 7.56
C TYR A 310 -9.40 4.77 6.74
N GLY A 311 -8.19 4.68 7.29
CA GLY A 311 -7.15 3.79 6.76
C GLY A 311 -7.47 2.34 7.10
N THR A 312 -6.79 1.40 6.44
CA THR A 312 -6.87 -0.02 6.81
C THR A 312 -5.88 -0.34 7.93
N LEU A 313 -6.15 -1.40 8.69
CA LEU A 313 -5.18 -1.92 9.66
C LEU A 313 -3.88 -2.41 8.97
N SER A 314 -3.96 -2.73 7.67
CA SER A 314 -2.78 -3.04 6.84
C SER A 314 -1.87 -1.83 6.69
N GLU A 315 -2.45 -0.67 6.41
CA GLU A 315 -1.68 0.58 6.29
C GLU A 315 -1.01 0.95 7.61
N VAL A 316 -1.74 0.77 8.71
CA VAL A 316 -1.20 0.92 10.07
C VAL A 316 -0.06 -0.06 10.34
N TRP A 317 -0.22 -1.33 9.95
CA TRP A 317 0.77 -2.37 10.18
C TRP A 317 2.05 -2.20 9.37
N VAL A 318 1.91 -1.82 8.10
CA VAL A 318 3.04 -1.77 7.15
C VAL A 318 3.74 -0.41 7.20
N PHE A 319 2.99 0.68 7.38
CA PHE A 319 3.51 2.04 7.21
C PHE A 319 3.53 2.87 8.49
N GLU A 320 2.88 2.44 9.57
CA GLU A 320 2.88 3.15 10.86
C GLU A 320 3.70 2.39 11.91
N GLU A 321 4.24 3.12 12.89
CA GLU A 321 4.97 2.54 14.03
C GLU A 321 4.19 2.83 15.30
N TYR A 322 3.29 1.90 15.65
CA TYR A 322 2.65 1.91 16.95
C TYR A 322 3.44 1.09 17.96
N GLU A 323 3.45 1.57 19.20
CA GLU A 323 3.96 0.80 20.33
C GLU A 323 3.16 -0.50 20.50
N SER A 324 3.82 -1.55 21.01
CA SER A 324 3.26 -2.88 21.20
C SER A 324 1.97 -2.87 22.04
N ARG A 325 1.85 -1.95 23.01
CA ARG A 325 0.64 -1.74 23.82
C ARG A 325 -0.59 -1.31 23.00
N HIS A 326 -0.39 -0.58 21.91
CA HIS A 326 -1.50 -0.21 21.04
C HIS A 326 -2.05 -1.44 20.30
N TRP A 327 -1.16 -2.33 19.87
CA TRP A 327 -1.54 -3.59 19.24
C TRP A 327 -2.30 -4.52 20.19
N GLU A 328 -1.92 -4.59 21.47
CA GLU A 328 -2.70 -5.30 22.49
C GLU A 328 -4.16 -4.80 22.54
N LEU A 329 -4.37 -3.48 22.55
CA LEU A 329 -5.72 -2.89 22.54
C LEU A 329 -6.50 -3.19 21.25
N VAL A 330 -5.82 -3.20 20.11
CA VAL A 330 -6.41 -3.58 18.82
C VAL A 330 -6.87 -5.03 18.87
N PHE A 331 -6.01 -5.96 19.28
CA PHE A 331 -6.35 -7.38 19.36
C PHE A 331 -7.43 -7.66 20.40
N ASP A 332 -7.38 -7.02 21.57
CA ASP A 332 -8.45 -7.11 22.58
C ASP A 332 -9.80 -6.68 22.00
N THR A 333 -9.82 -5.62 21.19
CA THR A 333 -11.05 -5.14 20.57
C THR A 333 -11.55 -6.13 19.51
N LEU A 334 -10.67 -6.63 18.65
CA LEU A 334 -11.01 -7.66 17.66
C LEU A 334 -11.52 -8.94 18.34
N ALA A 335 -10.89 -9.37 19.43
CA ALA A 335 -11.33 -10.54 20.20
C ALA A 335 -12.74 -10.35 20.78
N ARG A 336 -13.04 -9.18 21.36
CA ARG A 336 -14.41 -8.87 21.83
C ARG A 336 -15.44 -8.84 20.70
N ILE A 337 -15.05 -8.37 19.51
CA ILE A 337 -15.94 -8.40 18.34
C ILE A 337 -16.20 -9.85 17.89
N LEU A 338 -15.16 -10.69 17.88
CA LEU A 338 -15.31 -12.12 17.59
C LEU A 338 -16.13 -12.86 18.66
N ASP A 339 -16.05 -12.44 19.93
CA ASP A 339 -16.93 -12.95 21.00
C ASP A 339 -18.41 -12.59 20.71
N CYS A 340 -18.70 -11.42 20.11
CA CYS A 340 -20.05 -11.09 19.63
C CYS A 340 -20.48 -11.98 18.45
N PHE A 341 -19.57 -12.32 17.54
CA PHE A 341 -19.86 -13.24 16.43
C PHE A 341 -20.19 -14.64 16.95
N GLY A 342 -19.49 -15.10 17.99
CA GLY A 342 -19.71 -16.39 18.64
C GLY A 342 -21.08 -16.56 19.32
N ARG A 343 -21.89 -15.50 19.43
CA ARG A 343 -23.29 -15.61 19.87
C ARG A 343 -24.20 -16.24 18.81
N TYR A 344 -23.75 -16.27 17.55
CA TYR A 344 -24.49 -16.78 16.41
C TYR A 344 -23.80 -18.05 15.90
N THR A 345 -24.26 -19.21 16.34
CA THR A 345 -23.65 -20.51 16.02
C THR A 345 -24.50 -21.33 15.07
N VAL A 346 -23.86 -22.24 14.35
CA VAL A 346 -24.51 -23.22 13.47
C VAL A 346 -23.70 -24.52 13.44
N GLU A 347 -24.37 -25.64 13.18
CA GLU A 347 -23.67 -26.87 12.83
C GLU A 347 -23.12 -26.77 11.41
N LEU A 348 -21.82 -27.08 11.24
CA LEU A 348 -21.21 -27.19 9.92
C LEU A 348 -21.05 -28.65 9.56
N ALA A 349 -21.43 -29.01 8.34
CA ALA A 349 -21.15 -30.33 7.83
C ALA A 349 -19.63 -30.56 7.76
N PRO A 350 -19.08 -31.60 8.42
CA PRO A 350 -17.64 -31.89 8.38
C PRO A 350 -17.07 -32.02 6.97
N THR A 351 -17.88 -32.54 6.03
CA THR A 351 -17.53 -32.67 4.61
C THR A 351 -17.41 -31.31 3.91
N ALA A 352 -18.28 -30.36 4.20
CA ALA A 352 -18.22 -29.01 3.65
C ALA A 352 -17.00 -28.25 4.18
N THR A 353 -16.76 -28.32 5.49
CA THR A 353 -15.57 -27.72 6.13
C THR A 353 -14.28 -28.33 5.57
N PHE A 354 -14.21 -29.65 5.46
CA PHE A 354 -13.05 -30.34 4.87
C PHE A 354 -12.83 -29.92 3.41
N SER A 355 -13.89 -29.87 2.60
CA SER A 355 -13.79 -29.44 1.21
C SER A 355 -13.31 -27.99 1.08
N PHE A 356 -13.80 -27.11 1.95
CA PHE A 356 -13.39 -25.71 1.95
C PHE A 356 -11.90 -25.53 2.24
N TYR A 357 -11.32 -26.35 3.12
CA TYR A 357 -9.89 -26.30 3.44
C TYR A 357 -9.05 -27.11 2.46
N TRP A 358 -9.33 -28.40 2.33
CA TRP A 358 -8.47 -29.35 1.65
C TRP A 358 -8.67 -29.34 0.14
N THR A 359 -9.88 -29.67 -0.33
CA THR A 359 -10.19 -29.77 -1.76
C THR A 359 -9.90 -28.47 -2.49
N LYS A 360 -10.27 -27.33 -1.89
CA LYS A 360 -9.94 -25.99 -2.41
C LYS A 360 -8.44 -25.75 -2.52
N THR A 361 -7.66 -26.11 -1.50
CA THR A 361 -6.21 -25.91 -1.50
C THR A 361 -5.53 -26.80 -2.54
N LEU A 362 -5.95 -28.05 -2.65
CA LEU A 362 -5.44 -28.98 -3.67
C LEU A 362 -5.68 -28.44 -5.09
N ALA A 363 -6.93 -28.05 -5.40
CA ALA A 363 -7.27 -27.49 -6.71
C ALA A 363 -6.47 -26.21 -7.04
N ARG A 364 -6.17 -25.39 -6.04
CA ARG A 364 -5.35 -24.17 -6.22
C ARG A 364 -3.87 -24.49 -6.39
N LEU A 365 -3.33 -25.46 -5.66
CA LEU A 365 -1.96 -25.91 -5.89
C LEU A 365 -1.80 -26.55 -7.27
N GLU A 366 -2.78 -27.34 -7.72
CA GLU A 366 -2.81 -27.87 -9.10
C GLU A 366 -2.82 -26.73 -10.13
N ALA A 367 -3.67 -25.72 -9.95
CA ALA A 367 -3.68 -24.54 -10.82
C ALA A 367 -2.33 -23.79 -10.81
N PHE A 368 -1.73 -23.59 -9.64
CA PHE A 368 -0.40 -22.98 -9.50
C PHE A 368 0.68 -23.77 -10.24
N GLY A 369 0.68 -25.11 -10.13
CA GLY A 369 1.60 -25.98 -10.87
C GLY A 369 1.36 -25.94 -12.38
N GLY A 370 0.11 -25.81 -12.80
CA GLY A 370 -0.29 -25.72 -14.20
C GLY A 370 0.13 -24.42 -14.91
N GLN A 371 0.52 -23.38 -14.17
CA GLN A 371 0.96 -22.11 -14.74
C GLN A 371 2.38 -22.17 -15.33
N GLY A 372 3.17 -23.23 -15.05
CA GLY A 372 4.47 -23.44 -15.70
C GLY A 372 5.33 -24.53 -15.07
N ALA A 373 6.28 -25.08 -15.85
CA ALA A 373 7.20 -26.14 -15.41
C ALA A 373 8.00 -25.75 -14.15
N ASP A 374 8.31 -24.47 -14.01
CA ASP A 374 8.97 -23.91 -12.84
C ASP A 374 8.12 -24.08 -11.58
N PHE A 375 6.81 -23.82 -11.59
CA PHE A 375 5.97 -24.03 -10.41
C PHE A 375 5.67 -25.51 -10.18
N GLN A 376 5.48 -26.28 -11.25
CA GLN A 376 5.32 -27.72 -11.18
C GLN A 376 6.49 -28.40 -10.44
N SER A 377 7.74 -27.99 -10.75
CA SER A 377 8.93 -28.53 -10.07
C SER A 377 8.98 -28.19 -8.58
N LEU A 378 8.45 -27.04 -8.12
CA LEU A 378 8.34 -26.73 -6.70
C LEU A 378 7.32 -27.63 -5.98
N ILE A 379 6.15 -27.82 -6.58
CA ILE A 379 5.09 -28.63 -5.97
C ILE A 379 5.51 -30.10 -5.88
N HIS A 380 6.30 -30.59 -6.84
CA HIS A 380 6.74 -31.99 -6.88
C HIS A 380 8.07 -32.23 -6.16
N ALA A 381 8.75 -31.17 -5.73
CA ALA A 381 9.95 -31.30 -4.90
C ALA A 381 9.61 -31.98 -3.58
N ARG A 382 10.33 -33.06 -3.26
CA ARG A 382 10.17 -33.77 -1.97
C ARG A 382 10.84 -33.01 -0.82
N GLU A 383 11.79 -32.15 -1.13
CA GLU A 383 12.51 -31.29 -0.18
C GLU A 383 12.68 -29.91 -0.80
N ILE A 384 12.50 -28.87 0.02
CA ILE A 384 12.74 -27.47 -0.37
C ILE A 384 13.67 -26.85 0.66
N ARG A 385 14.71 -26.15 0.21
CA ARG A 385 15.57 -25.36 1.09
C ARG A 385 15.07 -23.93 1.10
N LEU A 386 14.68 -23.42 2.26
CA LEU A 386 14.23 -22.04 2.44
C LEU A 386 15.16 -21.33 3.42
N ASN A 387 15.87 -20.29 2.95
CA ASN A 387 16.86 -19.55 3.75
C ASN A 387 17.89 -20.47 4.43
N GLY A 388 18.30 -21.53 3.73
CA GLY A 388 19.23 -22.55 4.24
C GLY A 388 18.60 -23.65 5.11
N ALA A 389 17.35 -23.51 5.55
CA ALA A 389 16.63 -24.54 6.31
C ALA A 389 15.96 -25.55 5.37
N SER A 390 16.07 -26.85 5.68
CA SER A 390 15.41 -27.93 4.92
C SER A 390 13.95 -28.10 5.36
N LEU A 391 13.03 -28.02 4.41
CA LEU A 391 11.59 -28.23 4.60
C LEU A 391 11.15 -29.49 3.85
N ARG A 392 10.23 -30.26 4.47
CA ARG A 392 9.55 -31.36 3.77
C ARG A 392 8.63 -30.74 2.70
N GLY A 393 8.84 -31.14 1.45
CA GLY A 393 8.04 -30.65 0.33
C GLY A 393 6.60 -31.15 0.36
N TRP A 394 5.73 -30.54 -0.46
CA TRP A 394 4.30 -30.87 -0.53
C TRP A 394 4.00 -32.38 -0.66
N PRO A 395 4.68 -33.16 -1.53
CA PRO A 395 4.38 -34.59 -1.69
C PRO A 395 4.67 -35.42 -0.44
N VAL A 396 5.49 -34.91 0.47
CA VAL A 396 5.87 -35.59 1.72
C VAL A 396 4.86 -35.29 2.82
N ILE A 397 4.33 -34.07 2.88
CA ILE A 397 3.48 -33.61 3.98
C ILE A 397 1.98 -33.73 3.69
N ALA A 398 1.57 -33.87 2.42
CA ALA A 398 0.16 -33.79 2.03
C ALA A 398 -0.74 -34.80 2.76
N ALA A 399 -0.32 -36.06 2.86
CA ALA A 399 -1.12 -37.10 3.51
C ALA A 399 -1.31 -36.85 5.02
N GLU A 400 -0.25 -36.42 5.72
CA GLU A 400 -0.32 -36.06 7.15
C GLU A 400 -1.23 -34.84 7.35
N LEU A 401 -1.08 -33.83 6.48
CA LEU A 401 -1.88 -32.61 6.53
C LEU A 401 -3.35 -32.88 6.27
N GLU A 402 -3.68 -33.74 5.30
CA GLU A 402 -5.06 -34.14 5.01
C GLU A 402 -5.73 -34.74 6.25
N GLN A 403 -5.04 -35.63 6.96
CA GLN A 403 -5.56 -36.27 8.17
C GLN A 403 -5.83 -35.23 9.27
N ARG A 404 -4.92 -34.26 9.47
CA ARG A 404 -5.13 -33.17 10.45
C ARG A 404 -6.30 -32.28 10.06
N VAL A 405 -6.43 -31.92 8.79
CA VAL A 405 -7.56 -31.11 8.30
C VAL A 405 -8.88 -31.85 8.46
N ARG A 406 -8.90 -33.17 8.21
CA ARG A 406 -10.08 -34.02 8.42
C ARG A 406 -10.49 -34.06 9.89
N ALA A 407 -9.54 -34.27 10.80
CA ALA A 407 -9.79 -34.27 12.24
C ALA A 407 -10.27 -32.90 12.73
N LEU A 408 -9.67 -31.81 12.25
CA LEU A 408 -10.08 -30.44 12.54
C LEU A 408 -11.52 -30.19 12.06
N SER A 409 -11.84 -30.58 10.83
CA SER A 409 -13.15 -30.38 10.22
C SER A 409 -14.26 -31.11 10.96
N ALA A 410 -13.97 -32.31 11.49
CA ALA A 410 -14.94 -33.15 12.21
C ALA A 410 -15.42 -32.55 13.55
N ARG A 411 -14.63 -31.67 14.18
CA ARG A 411 -14.94 -31.05 15.48
C ARG A 411 -15.22 -29.55 15.37
N THR A 412 -15.51 -29.06 14.17
CA THR A 412 -15.74 -27.64 13.93
C THR A 412 -17.18 -27.28 14.25
N THR A 413 -17.37 -26.39 15.22
CA THR A 413 -18.65 -25.69 15.41
C THR A 413 -18.61 -24.39 14.62
N GLY A 414 -19.62 -24.16 13.78
CA GLY A 414 -19.72 -22.93 13.00
C GLY A 414 -20.20 -21.76 13.85
N GLN A 415 -19.73 -20.58 13.50
CA GLN A 415 -20.30 -19.32 13.98
C GLN A 415 -20.32 -18.28 12.86
N LEU A 416 -20.87 -17.10 13.14
CA LEU A 416 -20.73 -15.96 12.23
C LEU A 416 -19.23 -15.68 12.03
N ILE A 417 -18.82 -15.53 10.77
CA ILE A 417 -17.45 -15.16 10.40
C ILE A 417 -17.48 -14.11 9.31
N HIS A 418 -16.45 -13.27 9.25
CA HIS A 418 -16.20 -12.44 8.08
C HIS A 418 -15.83 -13.29 6.86
N GLY A 419 -15.06 -14.36 7.08
CA GLY A 419 -14.55 -15.26 6.03
C GLY A 419 -13.40 -14.68 5.21
N ASP A 420 -12.95 -13.46 5.53
CA ASP A 420 -11.76 -12.83 4.96
C ASP A 420 -11.21 -11.74 5.89
N LEU A 421 -11.19 -12.02 7.21
CA LEU A 421 -10.82 -11.03 8.25
C LEU A 421 -9.30 -10.78 8.29
N CYS A 422 -8.75 -10.21 7.23
CA CYS A 422 -7.36 -9.78 7.16
C CYS A 422 -7.24 -8.27 7.36
N PHE A 423 -6.05 -7.79 7.70
CA PHE A 423 -5.80 -6.38 7.98
C PHE A 423 -6.24 -5.41 6.87
N PRO A 424 -6.11 -5.72 5.56
CA PRO A 424 -6.64 -4.87 4.49
C PRO A 424 -8.17 -4.71 4.50
N ASN A 425 -8.89 -5.67 5.07
CA ASN A 425 -10.36 -5.69 5.15
C ASN A 425 -10.90 -5.09 6.46
N ILE A 426 -10.01 -4.48 7.26
CA ILE A 426 -10.34 -3.86 8.54
C ILE A 426 -10.00 -2.38 8.43
N LEU A 427 -11.02 -1.55 8.27
CA LEU A 427 -10.88 -0.10 8.41
C LEU A 427 -10.75 0.25 9.90
N PHE A 428 -9.78 1.09 10.24
CA PHE A 428 -9.47 1.45 11.62
C PHE A 428 -9.23 2.96 11.74
N ASP A 429 -9.95 3.60 12.66
CA ASP A 429 -9.64 4.97 13.09
C ASP A 429 -8.84 4.94 14.40
N PRO A 430 -7.55 5.33 14.40
CA PRO A 430 -6.73 5.30 15.60
C PRO A 430 -7.19 6.27 16.69
N LEU A 431 -7.92 7.34 16.32
CA LEU A 431 -8.40 8.35 17.27
C LEU A 431 -9.63 7.86 18.05
N SER A 432 -10.66 7.39 17.35
CA SER A 432 -11.89 6.88 17.99
C SER A 432 -11.81 5.38 18.34
N ARG A 433 -10.81 4.66 17.83
CA ARG A 433 -10.64 3.20 17.93
C ARG A 433 -11.83 2.41 17.38
N LEU A 434 -12.51 2.98 16.40
CA LEU A 434 -13.61 2.33 15.70
C LEU A 434 -13.09 1.43 14.59
N PHE A 435 -13.73 0.27 14.46
CA PHE A 435 -13.47 -0.71 13.43
C PHE A 435 -14.64 -0.78 12.46
N LYS A 436 -14.34 -0.84 11.17
CA LYS A 436 -15.32 -1.19 10.12
C LYS A 436 -14.77 -2.29 9.23
N PHE A 437 -15.44 -3.43 9.22
CA PHE A 437 -15.07 -4.56 8.37
C PHE A 437 -15.69 -4.42 6.99
N ILE A 438 -14.89 -4.66 5.96
CA ILE A 438 -15.27 -4.52 4.55
C ILE A 438 -14.92 -5.79 3.77
N ASP A 439 -15.58 -5.99 2.64
CA ASP A 439 -15.33 -7.12 1.74
C ASP A 439 -15.48 -8.51 2.41
N PRO A 440 -16.60 -8.77 3.14
CA PRO A 440 -16.86 -10.08 3.70
C PRO A 440 -17.07 -11.13 2.60
N ARG A 441 -16.66 -12.37 2.86
CA ARG A 441 -16.66 -13.43 1.83
C ARG A 441 -18.05 -13.92 1.45
N GLY A 442 -19.01 -13.91 2.38
CA GLY A 442 -20.37 -14.41 2.12
C GLY A 442 -20.48 -15.91 1.85
N SER A 443 -19.42 -16.69 2.10
CA SER A 443 -19.44 -18.14 1.91
C SER A 443 -18.30 -18.89 2.61
N PHE A 444 -18.63 -20.06 3.15
CA PHE A 444 -17.70 -21.04 3.73
C PHE A 444 -18.11 -22.44 3.29
N GLY A 445 -17.90 -22.75 2.01
CA GLY A 445 -18.46 -23.96 1.37
C GLY A 445 -19.90 -23.75 0.93
N GLU A 446 -20.76 -23.29 1.84
CA GLU A 446 -22.12 -22.82 1.55
C GLU A 446 -22.20 -21.30 1.59
N ALA A 447 -23.19 -20.73 0.88
CA ALA A 447 -23.43 -19.29 0.88
C ALA A 447 -24.08 -18.86 2.20
N GLY A 448 -23.58 -17.79 2.82
CA GLY A 448 -24.09 -17.31 4.10
C GLY A 448 -23.04 -16.55 4.90
N ILE A 449 -23.37 -16.31 6.17
CA ILE A 449 -22.54 -15.55 7.13
C ILE A 449 -21.75 -16.45 8.08
N PHE A 450 -21.92 -17.78 8.00
CA PHE A 450 -21.37 -18.73 8.95
C PHE A 450 -20.16 -19.49 8.41
N GLY A 451 -19.27 -19.91 9.31
CA GLY A 451 -18.13 -20.75 8.99
C GLY A 451 -17.26 -21.02 10.23
N ASP A 452 -16.06 -21.53 10.02
CA ASP A 452 -15.13 -21.86 11.11
C ASP A 452 -14.47 -20.59 11.68
N PRO A 453 -14.61 -20.28 12.98
CA PRO A 453 -14.03 -19.07 13.55
C PRO A 453 -12.50 -19.05 13.56
N ARG A 454 -11.86 -20.22 13.61
CA ARG A 454 -10.40 -20.29 13.52
C ARG A 454 -9.90 -19.76 12.18
N TYR A 455 -10.74 -19.76 11.15
CA TYR A 455 -10.39 -19.22 9.84
C TYR A 455 -10.20 -17.71 9.87
N ASP A 456 -11.07 -16.97 10.56
CA ASP A 456 -10.93 -15.52 10.70
C ASP A 456 -9.70 -15.17 11.55
N VAL A 457 -9.43 -15.93 12.61
CA VAL A 457 -8.22 -15.75 13.43
C VAL A 457 -6.96 -16.09 12.64
N ALA A 458 -6.98 -17.13 11.80
CA ALA A 458 -5.88 -17.45 10.89
C ALA A 458 -5.68 -16.35 9.84
N LYS A 459 -6.76 -15.71 9.38
CA LYS A 459 -6.72 -14.52 8.52
C LYS A 459 -6.23 -13.26 9.24
N LEU A 460 -6.31 -13.16 10.57
CA LEU A 460 -5.60 -12.10 11.30
C LEU A 460 -4.11 -12.45 11.43
N LEU A 461 -3.82 -13.70 11.83
CA LEU A 461 -2.45 -14.16 12.03
C LEU A 461 -1.61 -14.08 10.74
N HIS A 462 -2.22 -14.37 9.58
CA HIS A 462 -1.51 -14.36 8.29
C HIS A 462 -0.92 -12.99 7.90
N SER A 463 -1.46 -11.90 8.46
CA SER A 463 -1.00 -10.53 8.24
C SER A 463 0.26 -10.26 9.06
N ILE A 464 0.37 -10.90 10.23
CA ILE A 464 1.41 -10.66 11.23
C ILE A 464 2.55 -11.67 11.10
N ASP A 465 2.23 -12.97 11.16
CA ASP A 465 3.23 -14.04 11.13
C ASP A 465 3.65 -14.36 9.69
N GLY A 466 2.74 -14.81 8.83
CA GLY A 466 3.06 -15.09 7.44
C GLY A 466 3.48 -13.88 6.62
N GLY A 467 3.06 -12.67 7.01
CA GLY A 467 3.44 -11.41 6.37
C GLY A 467 2.68 -11.10 5.09
N TYR A 468 1.42 -11.53 5.00
CA TYR A 468 0.57 -11.34 3.82
C TYR A 468 0.60 -9.91 3.27
N ASP A 469 0.45 -8.93 4.17
CA ASP A 469 0.44 -7.51 3.87
C ASP A 469 1.73 -7.07 3.16
N PHE A 470 2.89 -7.53 3.62
CA PHE A 470 4.18 -7.22 2.98
C PHE A 470 4.28 -7.83 1.58
N LEU A 471 3.75 -9.05 1.38
CA LEU A 471 3.75 -9.69 0.06
C LEU A 471 2.87 -8.95 -0.96
N ILE A 472 1.67 -8.49 -0.57
CA ILE A 472 0.77 -7.76 -1.48
C ILE A 472 1.24 -6.33 -1.76
N HIS A 473 2.06 -5.76 -0.87
CA HIS A 473 2.72 -4.47 -1.07
C HIS A 473 4.09 -4.57 -1.77
N ASP A 474 4.49 -5.77 -2.21
CA ASP A 474 5.78 -6.03 -2.88
C ASP A 474 6.99 -5.69 -1.99
N LEU A 475 6.83 -5.83 -0.67
CA LEU A 475 7.86 -5.62 0.35
C LEU A 475 8.54 -6.94 0.70
N PHE A 476 9.10 -7.59 -0.31
CA PHE A 476 9.88 -8.81 -0.18
C PHE A 476 10.89 -8.96 -1.31
N GLU A 477 11.94 -9.73 -1.07
CA GLU A 477 12.80 -10.29 -2.10
C GLU A 477 12.71 -11.80 -2.07
N VAL A 478 12.55 -12.41 -3.25
CA VAL A 478 12.66 -13.85 -3.40
C VAL A 478 13.65 -14.18 -4.51
N ARG A 479 14.56 -15.11 -4.23
CA ARG A 479 15.49 -15.68 -5.20
C ARG A 479 15.31 -17.18 -5.22
N ARG A 480 15.48 -17.76 -6.40
CA ARG A 480 15.23 -19.17 -6.63
C ARG A 480 16.31 -19.77 -7.51
N ALA A 481 16.81 -20.93 -7.08
CA ALA A 481 17.62 -21.83 -7.88
C ALA A 481 17.09 -23.27 -7.69
N GLY A 482 16.19 -23.70 -8.58
CA GLY A 482 15.52 -25.00 -8.43
C GLY A 482 14.63 -25.06 -7.19
N ALA A 483 14.97 -25.95 -6.24
CA ALA A 483 14.30 -26.11 -4.95
C ALA A 483 14.98 -25.35 -3.79
N ASP A 484 16.01 -24.56 -4.09
CA ASP A 484 16.63 -23.63 -3.15
C ASP A 484 16.01 -22.24 -3.31
N LEU A 485 15.42 -21.75 -2.22
CA LEU A 485 14.68 -20.50 -2.12
C LEU A 485 15.31 -19.63 -1.04
N THR A 486 15.60 -18.39 -1.41
CA THR A 486 15.88 -17.32 -0.44
C THR A 486 14.70 -16.38 -0.44
N LEU A 487 14.03 -16.23 0.69
CA LEU A 487 12.91 -15.32 0.90
C LEU A 487 13.23 -14.36 2.05
N GLN A 488 13.30 -13.09 1.73
CA GLN A 488 13.42 -12.03 2.72
C GLN A 488 12.16 -11.16 2.65
N GLN A 489 11.39 -11.14 3.73
CA GLN A 489 10.27 -10.20 3.89
C GLN A 489 10.69 -9.05 4.79
N PHE A 490 10.20 -7.84 4.49
CA PHE A 490 10.62 -6.63 5.18
C PHE A 490 9.65 -6.24 6.30
N PHE A 491 9.76 -6.94 7.43
CA PHE A 491 8.93 -6.71 8.60
C PHE A 491 9.36 -5.47 9.43
N PRO A 492 8.44 -4.87 10.19
CA PRO A 492 8.77 -3.84 11.17
C PRO A 492 9.54 -4.45 12.35
N GLU A 493 10.36 -3.64 13.02
CA GLU A 493 11.23 -4.07 14.12
C GLU A 493 10.45 -4.66 15.30
N ASN A 494 9.26 -4.10 15.59
CA ASN A 494 8.38 -4.54 16.67
C ASN A 494 7.55 -5.80 16.32
N ARG A 495 7.76 -6.46 15.17
CA ARG A 495 6.92 -7.61 14.76
C ARG A 495 6.84 -8.71 15.81
N ALA A 496 7.96 -9.04 16.43
CA ALA A 496 7.99 -10.08 17.45
C ALA A 496 7.09 -9.73 18.65
N ASP A 497 6.99 -8.45 19.00
CA ASP A 497 6.18 -7.97 20.11
C ASP A 497 4.69 -8.00 19.75
N VAL A 498 4.35 -7.57 18.53
CA VAL A 498 2.98 -7.62 18.00
C VAL A 498 2.48 -9.06 17.92
N LEU A 499 3.33 -10.00 17.49
CA LEU A 499 2.98 -11.42 17.49
C LEU A 499 2.74 -11.95 18.91
N ARG A 500 3.56 -11.56 19.90
CA ARG A 500 3.33 -11.94 21.30
C ARG A 500 2.03 -11.35 21.85
N ALA A 501 1.70 -10.11 21.50
CA ALA A 501 0.44 -9.49 21.87
C ALA A 501 -0.75 -10.24 21.27
N PHE A 502 -0.68 -10.61 19.99
CA PHE A 502 -1.71 -11.43 19.34
C PHE A 502 -1.89 -12.76 20.06
N GLU A 503 -0.80 -13.49 20.31
CA GLU A 503 -0.87 -14.78 20.99
C GLU A 503 -1.45 -14.66 22.39
N ALA A 504 -1.07 -13.63 23.16
CA ALA A 504 -1.60 -13.41 24.50
C ALA A 504 -3.12 -13.24 24.53
N VAL A 505 -3.70 -12.58 23.52
CA VAL A 505 -5.14 -12.33 23.43
C VAL A 505 -5.93 -13.57 22.95
N PHE A 506 -5.38 -14.30 21.98
CA PHE A 506 -6.12 -15.36 21.29
C PHE A 506 -5.85 -16.78 21.80
N ARG A 507 -4.78 -17.02 22.56
CA ARG A 507 -4.40 -18.37 23.04
C ARG A 507 -5.43 -19.02 23.95
N ASP A 508 -6.15 -18.24 24.75
CA ASP A 508 -7.19 -18.76 25.65
C ASP A 508 -8.52 -18.99 24.92
N ARG A 509 -8.67 -18.49 23.69
CA ARG A 509 -9.89 -18.58 22.87
C ARG A 509 -9.80 -19.65 21.79
N PHE A 510 -8.61 -19.88 21.24
CA PHE A 510 -8.39 -20.76 20.10
C PHE A 510 -7.14 -21.61 20.30
N ASP A 511 -7.16 -22.84 19.78
CA ASP A 511 -5.92 -23.60 19.63
C ASP A 511 -5.06 -22.97 18.54
N LEU A 512 -4.01 -22.26 18.96
CA LEU A 512 -3.13 -21.54 18.03
C LEU A 512 -2.33 -22.46 17.10
N ASP A 513 -2.14 -23.74 17.44
CA ASP A 513 -1.46 -24.68 16.54
C ASP A 513 -2.36 -25.02 15.34
N GLU A 514 -3.68 -25.08 15.55
CA GLU A 514 -4.66 -25.22 14.46
C GLU A 514 -4.77 -23.95 13.63
N VAL A 515 -4.80 -22.79 14.28
CA VAL A 515 -4.83 -21.49 13.60
C VAL A 515 -3.62 -21.36 12.67
N ARG A 516 -2.41 -21.71 13.14
CA ARG A 516 -1.17 -21.72 12.35
C ARG A 516 -1.21 -22.74 11.21
N LEU A 517 -1.82 -23.91 11.41
CA LEU A 517 -2.04 -24.87 10.34
C LEU A 517 -2.94 -24.28 9.23
N LEU A 518 -4.04 -23.65 9.62
CA LEU A 518 -4.96 -22.98 8.70
C LEU A 518 -4.29 -21.79 7.99
N GLU A 519 -3.43 -21.05 8.69
CA GLU A 519 -2.59 -19.99 8.12
C GLU A 519 -1.69 -20.52 7.00
N GLY A 520 -1.00 -21.64 7.23
CA GLY A 520 -0.19 -22.28 6.20
C GLY A 520 -1.01 -22.69 4.96
N LEU A 521 -2.18 -23.29 5.18
CA LEU A 521 -3.12 -23.63 4.11
C LEU A 521 -3.62 -22.40 3.35
N LEU A 522 -3.85 -21.28 4.04
CA LEU A 522 -4.23 -20.02 3.40
C LEU A 522 -3.19 -19.58 2.37
N PHE A 523 -1.90 -19.58 2.73
CA PHE A 523 -0.82 -19.19 1.81
C PHE A 523 -0.69 -20.15 0.63
N LEU A 524 -0.72 -21.46 0.88
CA LEU A 524 -0.69 -22.48 -0.18
C LEU A 524 -1.88 -22.36 -1.13
N SER A 525 -3.05 -21.98 -0.61
CA SER A 525 -4.25 -21.74 -1.41
C SER A 525 -4.16 -20.43 -2.20
N MET A 526 -3.56 -19.37 -1.65
CA MET A 526 -3.55 -18.05 -2.28
C MET A 526 -2.52 -17.91 -3.41
N CYS A 527 -1.44 -18.71 -3.44
CA CYS A 527 -0.37 -18.53 -4.43
C CYS A 527 -0.87 -18.54 -5.89
N ALA A 528 -1.87 -19.36 -6.22
CA ALA A 528 -2.45 -19.43 -7.56
C ALA A 528 -3.20 -18.15 -7.98
N LEU A 529 -3.64 -17.31 -7.03
CA LEU A 529 -4.46 -16.13 -7.31
C LEU A 529 -3.65 -14.87 -7.66
N HIS A 530 -2.32 -14.92 -7.50
CA HIS A 530 -1.41 -13.78 -7.69
C HIS A 530 -0.59 -13.92 -8.98
N GLU A 531 -1.24 -14.35 -10.06
CA GLU A 531 -0.63 -14.53 -11.39
C GLU A 531 0.00 -13.24 -11.95
N ASP A 532 -0.38 -12.08 -11.40
CA ASP A 532 0.19 -10.78 -11.73
C ASP A 532 1.68 -10.65 -11.36
N ASN A 533 2.16 -11.47 -10.42
CA ASN A 533 3.55 -11.43 -9.96
C ASN A 533 4.08 -12.83 -9.59
N PRO A 534 4.81 -13.52 -10.49
CA PRO A 534 5.40 -14.84 -10.24
C PRO A 534 6.30 -14.93 -9.00
N GLN A 535 7.00 -13.83 -8.66
CA GLN A 535 7.82 -13.77 -7.45
C GLN A 535 6.92 -13.80 -6.20
N ARG A 536 5.79 -13.08 -6.22
CA ARG A 536 4.82 -13.10 -5.13
C ARG A 536 4.21 -14.49 -4.94
N GLN A 537 3.89 -15.19 -6.03
CA GLN A 537 3.39 -16.57 -5.97
C GLN A 537 4.42 -17.51 -5.32
N THR A 538 5.69 -17.38 -5.72
CA THR A 538 6.80 -18.16 -5.14
C THR A 538 6.95 -17.87 -3.64
N ALA A 539 6.92 -16.60 -3.24
CA ALA A 539 7.01 -16.20 -1.84
C ALA A 539 5.84 -16.73 -1.01
N MET A 540 4.61 -16.66 -1.52
CA MET A 540 3.42 -17.21 -0.85
C MET A 540 3.51 -18.73 -0.69
N PHE A 541 3.91 -19.45 -1.73
CA PHE A 541 4.10 -20.90 -1.65
C PHE A 541 5.17 -21.28 -0.60
N ALA A 542 6.33 -20.60 -0.62
CA ALA A 542 7.40 -20.83 0.35
C ALA A 542 6.96 -20.55 1.79
N THR A 543 6.26 -19.43 2.03
CA THR A 543 5.69 -19.09 3.33
C THR A 543 4.69 -20.13 3.80
N GLY A 544 3.76 -20.56 2.94
CA GLY A 544 2.78 -21.58 3.27
C GLY A 544 3.43 -22.92 3.62
N LEU A 545 4.44 -23.35 2.85
CA LEU A 545 5.15 -24.58 3.11
C LEU A 545 5.93 -24.55 4.44
N ARG A 546 6.56 -23.42 4.76
CA ARG A 546 7.24 -23.19 6.04
C ARG A 546 6.27 -23.33 7.22
N LEU A 547 5.15 -22.60 7.18
CA LEU A 547 4.16 -22.59 8.25
C LEU A 547 3.56 -23.98 8.51
N VAL A 548 3.23 -24.72 7.44
CA VAL A 548 2.73 -26.09 7.57
C VAL A 548 3.81 -27.01 8.16
N ASN A 549 5.07 -26.91 7.72
CA ASN A 549 6.15 -27.73 8.29
C ASN A 549 6.30 -27.48 9.80
N GLU A 550 6.29 -26.21 10.23
CA GLU A 550 6.34 -25.83 11.65
C GLU A 550 5.15 -26.39 12.44
N GLY A 551 3.94 -26.33 11.88
CA GLY A 551 2.73 -26.86 12.52
C GLY A 551 2.71 -28.40 12.63
N LEU A 552 3.25 -29.12 11.65
CA LEU A 552 3.28 -30.58 11.65
C LEU A 552 4.31 -31.18 12.63
N VAL A 553 5.35 -30.44 13.01
CA VAL A 553 6.33 -30.91 14.01
C VAL A 553 5.72 -31.03 15.41
N LYS A 554 4.63 -30.31 15.70
CA LYS A 554 3.96 -30.36 17.01
C LYS A 554 2.99 -31.56 17.09
N PRO A 555 2.98 -32.32 18.21
CA PRO A 555 2.08 -33.45 18.39
C PRO A 555 0.61 -32.99 18.40
N VAL A 556 -0.28 -33.85 17.90
CA VAL A 556 -1.73 -33.62 17.94
C VAL A 556 -2.17 -33.67 19.41
N LYS A 557 -2.73 -32.58 19.95
CA LYS A 557 -3.39 -32.64 21.25
C LYS A 557 -4.63 -33.52 21.12
N SER A 558 -4.63 -34.62 21.87
CA SER A 558 -5.69 -35.63 21.96
C SER A 558 -6.96 -35.08 22.57
#